data_AF-A0A5M3N640-F1
#
_entry.id   AF-A0A5M3N640-F1
#
_cell.length_a   1.000
_cell.length_b   1.000
_cell.length_c   1.000
_cell.angle_alpha   90.00
_cell.angle_beta   90.00
_cell.angle_gamma   90.00
#
_symmetry.space_group_name_H-M   'P 1'
#
loop_
_entity.id
_entity.type
_entity.pdbx_description
1 polymer ?
#
loop_
_entity_poly.entity_id
_entity_poly.type
_entity_poly.pdbx_seq_one_letter_code
_entity_poly.pdbx_strand_id
1 'polypeptide(L)' 'VVVIEVKRDYPHLDHILGEHRWSEFLINPPADVKNDVSRVYYCTYHSGRELQKHGWKCVPLEDDWFRTWSPKN' A
#
# COMPACT_ATOMS: atom_id res chain seq x y z
N VAL A 1 -8.85 -5.29 1.54
CA VAL A 1 -8.70 -3.93 0.99
C VAL A 1 -8.05 -3.08 2.05
N VAL A 2 -7.10 -2.22 1.66
CA VAL A 2 -6.43 -1.27 2.55
C VAL A 2 -6.54 0.12 1.94
N VAL A 3 -6.53 1.15 2.78
CA VAL A 3 -6.43 2.55 2.35
C VAL A 3 -5.12 3.09 2.92
N ILE A 4 -4.33 3.72 2.05
CA ILE A 4 -3.01 4.25 2.40
C ILE A 4 -3.06 5.76 2.18
N GLU A 5 -2.76 6.52 3.21
CA GLU A 5 -2.62 7.98 3.11
C GLU A 5 -1.19 8.30 2.68
N VAL A 6 -1.05 9.00 1.56
CA VAL A 6 0.24 9.45 1.02
C VAL A 6 0.30 10.97 1.16
N LYS A 7 1.48 11.52 1.49
CA LYS A 7 1.66 12.98 1.54
C LYS A 7 1.40 13.59 0.15
N ARG A 8 0.73 14.75 0.13
CA ARG A 8 0.32 15.44 -1.11
C ARG A 8 1.50 15.91 -1.96
N ASP A 9 2.65 16.12 -1.35
CA ASP A 9 3.89 16.55 -1.99
C ASP A 9 4.73 15.37 -2.50
N TYR A 10 4.24 14.13 -2.40
CA TYR A 10 4.93 12.97 -2.94
C TYR A 10 4.93 13.02 -4.49
N PRO A 11 6.10 13.09 -5.15
CA PRO A 11 6.17 13.39 -6.58
C PRO A 11 5.86 12.21 -7.50
N HIS A 12 5.83 10.97 -7.00
CA HIS A 12 5.75 9.75 -7.81
C HIS A 12 4.44 8.98 -7.60
N LEU A 13 3.32 9.69 -7.46
CA LEU A 13 2.02 9.07 -7.24
C LEU A 13 1.61 8.14 -8.40
N ASP A 14 2.06 8.46 -9.60
CA ASP A 14 1.90 7.68 -10.83
C ASP A 14 2.56 6.29 -10.75
N HIS A 15 3.64 6.15 -9.97
CA HIS A 15 4.28 4.84 -9.72
C HIS A 15 3.49 3.97 -8.75
N ILE A 16 2.58 4.55 -7.95
CA ILE A 16 1.79 3.82 -6.95
C ILE A 16 0.51 3.24 -7.58
N LEU A 17 -0.09 3.94 -8.52
CA LEU A 17 -1.37 3.55 -9.11
C LEU A 17 -1.22 2.40 -10.12
N GLY A 18 -2.27 1.61 -10.29
CA GLY A 18 -2.31 0.53 -11.29
C GLY A 18 -2.15 -0.87 -10.71
N GLU A 19 -1.82 -1.81 -11.59
CA GLU A 19 -1.62 -3.23 -11.26
C GLU A 19 -0.16 -3.50 -10.89
N HIS A 20 0.05 -4.22 -9.79
CA HIS A 20 1.35 -4.61 -9.25
C HIS A 20 1.39 -6.13 -9.12
N ARG A 21 2.25 -6.80 -9.90
CA ARG A 21 2.38 -8.26 -9.81
C ARG A 21 3.26 -8.63 -8.63
N TRP A 22 2.80 -9.57 -7.82
CA TRP A 22 3.54 -9.97 -6.62
C TRP A 22 4.92 -10.55 -6.95
N SER A 23 5.05 -11.19 -8.12
CA SER A 23 6.34 -11.66 -8.64
C SER A 23 7.34 -10.57 -9.02
N GLU A 24 6.92 -9.31 -9.17
CA GLU A 24 7.81 -8.21 -9.54
C GLU A 24 8.48 -7.55 -8.32
N PHE A 25 7.84 -7.60 -7.14
CA PHE A 25 8.31 -6.88 -5.95
C PHE A 25 8.47 -7.74 -4.70
N LEU A 26 7.85 -8.92 -4.61
CA LEU A 26 8.11 -9.86 -3.51
C LEU A 26 9.37 -10.68 -3.80
N ILE A 27 10.20 -10.88 -2.78
CA ILE A 27 11.36 -11.76 -2.85
C ILE A 27 10.89 -13.19 -2.61
N ASN A 28 11.15 -14.09 -3.56
CA ASN A 28 10.80 -15.51 -3.49
C ASN A 28 9.34 -15.78 -3.05
N PRO A 29 8.33 -15.21 -3.73
CA PRO A 29 6.94 -15.48 -3.41
C PRO A 29 6.65 -16.98 -3.61
N PRO A 30 5.90 -17.62 -2.70
CA PRO A 30 5.50 -19.01 -2.90
C PRO A 30 4.65 -19.17 -4.16
N ALA A 31 4.67 -20.36 -4.74
CA ALA A 31 4.18 -20.60 -6.11
C ALA A 31 2.68 -20.31 -6.28
N ASP A 32 1.91 -20.43 -5.20
CA ASP A 32 0.49 -20.15 -5.11
C ASP A 32 0.15 -18.67 -5.27
N VAL A 33 1.01 -17.76 -4.77
CA VAL A 33 0.79 -16.30 -4.83
C VAL A 33 1.66 -15.60 -5.86
N LYS A 34 2.55 -16.32 -6.55
CA LYS A 34 3.49 -15.73 -7.52
C LYS A 34 2.80 -15.00 -8.68
N ASN A 35 1.61 -15.47 -9.07
CA ASN A 35 0.81 -14.90 -10.14
C ASN A 35 -0.22 -13.87 -9.62
N ASP A 36 -0.29 -13.65 -8.31
CA ASP A 36 -1.23 -12.71 -7.73
C ASP A 36 -0.85 -11.27 -8.06
N VAL A 37 -1.88 -10.44 -8.08
CA VAL A 37 -1.75 -9.02 -8.38
C VAL A 37 -2.51 -8.20 -7.35
N SER A 38 -1.89 -7.09 -6.95
CA SER A 38 -2.57 -6.03 -6.20
C SER A 38 -2.89 -4.90 -7.17
N ARG A 39 -4.07 -4.28 -7.02
CA ARG A 39 -4.45 -3.12 -7.81
C ARG A 39 -4.70 -1.93 -6.91
N VAL A 40 -4.07 -0.81 -7.24
CA VAL A 40 -4.13 0.42 -6.46
C VAL A 40 -4.85 1.49 -7.26
N TYR A 41 -5.85 2.10 -6.62
CA TYR A 41 -6.72 3.11 -7.23
C TYR A 41 -6.80 4.32 -6.31
N TYR A 42 -7.28 5.44 -6.88
CA TYR A 42 -7.66 6.58 -6.06
C TYR A 42 -8.77 6.20 -5.07
N CYS A 43 -8.58 6.63 -3.84
CA CYS A 43 -9.61 6.53 -2.82
C CYS A 43 -10.76 7.50 -3.16
N THR A 44 -11.99 7.05 -3.01
CA THR A 44 -13.19 7.90 -3.18
C THR A 44 -13.54 8.68 -1.92
N TYR A 45 -12.95 8.34 -0.77
CA TYR A 45 -13.11 9.09 0.47
C TYR A 45 -12.10 10.24 0.52
N HIS A 46 -12.54 11.39 1.02
CA HIS A 46 -11.77 12.64 0.96
C HIS A 46 -11.05 12.98 2.27
N SER A 47 -11.30 12.21 3.34
CA SER A 47 -10.66 12.43 4.64
C SER A 47 -10.62 11.18 5.52
N GLY A 48 -9.64 11.11 6.42
CA GLY A 48 -9.58 10.08 7.46
C GLY A 48 -10.84 10.03 8.34
N ARG A 49 -11.52 11.16 8.57
CA ARG A 49 -12.80 11.21 9.31
C ARG A 49 -13.91 10.47 8.59
N GLU A 50 -13.95 10.56 7.26
CA GLU A 50 -14.95 9.86 6.44
C GLU A 50 -14.71 8.34 6.49
N LEU A 51 -13.46 7.90 6.40
CA LEU A 51 -13.08 6.50 6.58
C LEU A 51 -13.53 5.96 7.95
N GLN A 52 -13.27 6.69 9.04
CA GLN A 52 -13.70 6.28 10.38
C GLN A 52 -15.22 6.14 10.50
N LYS A 53 -15.99 7.07 9.92
CA LYS A 53 -17.46 6.99 9.89
C LYS A 53 -17.97 5.77 9.16
N HIS A 54 -17.26 5.32 8.13
CA HIS A 54 -17.56 4.10 7.38
C HIS A 54 -16.98 2.83 8.05
N GLY A 55 -16.49 2.94 9.29
CA GLY A 55 -16.03 1.81 10.10
C GLY A 55 -14.60 1.35 9.83
N TRP A 56 -13.80 2.12 9.07
CA TRP A 56 -12.41 1.75 8.82
C TRP A 56 -11.55 1.94 10.07
N LYS A 57 -10.77 0.91 10.41
CA LYS A 57 -9.75 0.99 11.45
C LYS A 57 -8.54 1.74 10.91
N CYS A 58 -8.19 2.85 11.54
CA CYS A 58 -6.94 3.56 11.28
C CYS A 58 -5.82 2.96 12.13
N VAL A 59 -4.68 2.66 11.49
CA VAL A 59 -3.48 2.19 12.16
C VAL A 59 -2.35 3.15 11.77
N PRO A 60 -1.81 3.94 12.72
CA PRO A 60 -0.71 4.84 12.42
C PRO A 60 0.52 4.02 12.03
N LEU A 61 1.22 4.45 10.97
CA LEU A 61 2.50 3.87 10.60
C LEU A 61 3.58 4.42 11.52
N GLU A 62 4.33 3.53 12.15
CA GLU A 62 5.47 3.90 13.01
C GLU A 62 6.77 3.68 12.24
N ASP A 63 7.67 4.67 12.28
CA ASP A 63 8.97 4.59 11.59
C ASP A 63 9.78 3.36 12.02
N ASP A 64 9.61 2.94 13.27
CA ASP A 64 10.29 1.77 13.85
C ASP A 64 9.95 0.46 13.11
N TRP A 65 8.78 0.37 12.46
CA TRP A 65 8.38 -0.81 11.70
C TRP A 65 9.25 -1.04 10.46
N PHE A 66 9.95 -0.01 9.98
CA PHE A 66 10.77 -0.05 8.77
C PHE A 66 12.27 -0.17 9.06
N ARG A 67 12.70 -0.18 10.33
CA ARG A 67 14.13 -0.18 10.70
C ARG A 67 14.91 -1.39 10.18
N THR A 68 14.26 -2.55 10.09
CA THR A 68 14.88 -3.79 9.59
C THR A 68 14.44 -4.15 8.18
N TRP A 69 13.62 -3.30 7.55
CA TRP A 69 13.12 -3.53 6.21
C TRP A 69 14.09 -2.97 5.17
N SER A 70 14.48 -3.81 4.21
CA SER A 70 15.24 -3.41 3.03
C SER A 70 14.56 -3.97 1.79
N PRO A 71 14.41 -3.18 0.71
CA PRO A 71 13.95 -3.70 -0.58
C PRO A 71 15.00 -4.61 -1.25
N LYS A 72 16.22 -4.67 -0.70
CA LYS A 72 17.31 -5.56 -1.10
C LYS A 72 17.74 -6.37 0.13
N ASN A 73 17.17 -7.56 0.31
CA ASN A 73 17.62 -8.54 1.30
C ASN A 73 18.23 -9.74 0.58
#